data_AF-A0A937REW7-F1
#
_entry.id   AF-A0A937REW7-F1
#
_cell.length_a   1.000
_cell.length_b   1.000
_cell.length_c   1.000
_cell.angle_alpha   90.00
_cell.angle_beta   90.00
_cell.angle_gamma   90.00
#
_symmetry.space_group_name_H-M   'P 1'
#
loop_
_entity.id
_entity.type
_entity.pdbx_description
1 polymer ?
#
loop_
_entity_poly.entity_id
_entity_poly.type
_entity_poly.pdbx_seq_one_letter_code
_entity_poly.pdbx_strand_id
1 'polypeptide(L)'
;MPGSILEGMVIGAPAPIGSDDPSVKRFESVAETYGTDIDTSNGVAIGMFTSMAGFREALEGVSPSELTPAGTAAAVKRAPERDLPAGGGIQFRCNGKANPALPASCVRGGLSTTLDDKGQPTTYTPLGQTAIPD
;
A
#
# COMPACT_ATOMS: atom_id res chain seq x y z
N MET A 1 -25.60 12.97 3.91
CA MET A 1 -26.21 12.18 2.82
C MET A 1 -27.07 11.09 3.45
N PRO A 2 -28.25 10.74 2.90
CA PRO A 2 -29.02 9.59 3.37
C PRO A 2 -28.20 8.29 3.28
N GLY A 3 -28.29 7.43 4.29
CA GLY A 3 -27.53 6.17 4.35
C GLY A 3 -27.81 5.22 3.18
N SER A 4 -29.06 5.18 2.72
CA SER A 4 -29.47 4.42 1.53
C SER A 4 -28.80 4.86 0.23
N ILE A 5 -28.20 6.05 0.18
CA ILE A 5 -27.41 6.50 -0.97
C ILE A 5 -25.97 6.00 -0.84
N LEU A 6 -25.45 5.87 0.39
CA LEU A 6 -24.08 5.43 0.68
C LEU A 6 -23.92 3.92 0.51
N GLU A 7 -24.93 3.15 0.92
CA GLU A 7 -24.90 1.70 0.85
C GLU A 7 -24.62 1.22 -0.58
N GLY A 8 -23.56 0.42 -0.74
CA GLY A 8 -23.14 -0.12 -2.03
C GLY A 8 -22.32 0.83 -2.90
N MET A 9 -22.11 2.09 -2.50
CA MET A 9 -21.23 3.00 -3.22
C MET A 9 -19.80 2.48 -3.21
N VAL A 10 -19.16 2.47 -4.39
CA VAL A 10 -17.74 2.15 -4.54
C VAL A 10 -16.94 3.44 -4.59
N ILE A 11 -15.99 3.59 -3.67
CA ILE A 11 -15.10 4.75 -3.60
C ILE A 11 -13.64 4.31 -3.68
N GLY A 12 -12.76 5.24 -4.06
CA GLY A 12 -11.31 5.03 -3.91
C GLY A 12 -10.92 4.99 -2.43
N ALA A 13 -10.09 4.03 -2.06
CA ALA A 13 -9.57 3.86 -0.72
C ALA A 13 -8.05 4.09 -0.72
N PRO A 14 -7.51 4.99 0.12
CA PRO A 14 -6.06 5.19 0.22
C PRO A 14 -5.34 4.03 0.93
N ALA A 15 -6.06 3.27 1.78
CA ALA A 15 -5.54 2.13 2.53
C ALA A 15 -6.68 1.21 3.02
N PRO A 16 -6.41 -0.08 3.28
CA PRO A 16 -7.37 -1.07 3.76
C PRO A 16 -7.56 -1.01 5.30
N ILE A 17 -7.88 0.17 5.83
CA ILE A 17 -7.99 0.43 7.28
C ILE A 17 -9.09 -0.45 7.89
N GLY A 18 -8.81 -1.07 9.04
CA GLY A 18 -9.76 -1.93 9.73
C GLY A 18 -10.05 -3.27 9.03
N SER A 19 -9.34 -3.59 7.95
CA SER A 19 -9.42 -4.91 7.33
C SER A 19 -8.68 -5.99 8.12
N ASP A 20 -8.94 -7.26 7.77
CA ASP A 20 -8.25 -8.43 8.33
C ASP A 20 -6.93 -8.77 7.61
N ASP A 21 -6.39 -7.86 6.79
CA ASP A 21 -5.09 -8.05 6.15
C ASP A 21 -3.99 -8.21 7.23
N PRO A 22 -3.21 -9.32 7.22
CA PRO A 22 -2.18 -9.57 8.23
C PRO A 22 -1.13 -8.46 8.35
N SER A 23 -0.86 -7.74 7.26
CA SER A 23 0.08 -6.62 7.26
C SER A 23 -0.52 -5.35 7.87
N VAL A 24 -1.84 -5.17 7.81
CA VAL A 24 -2.57 -4.13 8.57
C VAL A 24 -2.54 -4.46 10.06
N LYS A 25 -2.80 -5.72 10.44
CA LYS A 25 -2.67 -6.17 11.84
C LYS A 25 -1.26 -6.01 12.39
N ARG A 26 -0.25 -6.20 11.54
CA ARG A 26 1.16 -5.92 11.90
C ARG A 26 1.39 -4.43 12.14
N PHE A 27 0.86 -3.56 11.29
CA PHE A 27 0.92 -2.11 11.50
C PHE A 27 0.28 -1.71 12.84
N GLU A 28 -0.94 -2.19 13.10
CA GLU A 28 -1.65 -1.94 14.36
C GLU A 28 -0.82 -2.39 15.57
N SER A 29 -0.27 -3.61 15.52
CA SER A 29 0.55 -4.18 16.61
C SER A 29 1.84 -3.40 16.86
N VAL A 30 2.53 -2.96 15.80
CA VAL A 30 3.76 -2.16 15.91
C VAL A 30 3.46 -0.78 16.47
N ALA A 31 2.36 -0.15 16.04
CA ALA A 31 1.92 1.14 16.55
C ALA A 31 1.55 1.05 18.03
N GLU A 32 0.85 0.00 18.46
CA GLU A 32 0.51 -0.25 19.86
C GLU A 32 1.76 -0.51 20.72
N THR A 33 2.71 -1.29 20.21
CA THR A 33 3.90 -1.70 20.99
C THR A 33 4.95 -0.60 21.12
N TYR A 34 5.18 0.16 20.04
CA TYR A 34 6.32 1.08 19.95
C TYR A 34 5.92 2.55 19.72
N GLY A 35 4.65 2.81 19.44
CA GLY A 35 4.15 4.15 19.18
C GLY A 35 3.78 4.92 20.45
N THR A 36 3.48 6.20 20.27
CA THR A 36 2.83 7.05 21.26
C THR A 36 1.80 7.88 20.52
N ASP A 37 0.54 7.80 20.94
CA ASP A 37 -0.59 8.53 20.35
C ASP A 37 -0.72 8.38 18.81
N ILE A 38 -0.43 7.17 18.30
CA ILE A 38 -0.61 6.86 16.88
C ILE A 38 -2.07 6.49 16.63
N ASP A 39 -2.79 7.33 15.91
CA ASP A 39 -4.11 7.01 15.38
C ASP A 39 -4.00 6.04 14.19
N THR A 40 -4.22 4.75 14.46
CA THR A 40 -4.18 3.69 13.44
C THR A 40 -5.39 3.70 12.49
N SER A 41 -6.44 4.47 12.81
CA SER A 41 -7.56 4.71 11.92
C SER A 41 -7.27 5.80 10.86
N ASN A 42 -6.14 6.50 10.99
CA ASN A 42 -5.71 7.54 10.07
C ASN A 42 -4.95 6.96 8.88
N GLY A 43 -5.40 7.29 7.66
CA GLY A 43 -4.77 6.89 6.40
C GLY A 43 -3.30 7.33 6.24
N VAL A 44 -2.87 8.41 6.91
CA VAL A 44 -1.48 8.87 6.89
C VAL A 44 -0.56 7.92 7.64
N ALA A 45 -0.99 7.41 8.80
CA ALA A 45 -0.17 6.55 9.64
C ALA A 45 0.14 5.22 8.94
N ILE A 46 -0.90 4.58 8.40
CA ILE A 46 -0.75 3.35 7.62
C ILE A 46 0.01 3.60 6.31
N GLY A 47 -0.18 4.75 5.65
CA GLY A 47 0.55 5.10 4.43
C GLY A 47 2.07 5.22 4.63
N MET A 48 2.51 5.75 5.79
CA MET A 48 3.93 5.79 6.15
C MET A 48 4.48 4.38 6.42
N PHE A 49 3.72 3.55 7.13
CA PHE A 49 4.08 2.14 7.33
C PHE A 49 4.23 1.41 5.99
N THR A 50 3.24 1.51 5.10
CA THR A 50 3.25 0.92 3.76
C THR A 50 4.47 1.36 2.96
N SER A 51 4.81 2.66 3.00
CA SER A 51 5.96 3.20 2.27
C SER A 51 7.29 2.59 2.75
N MET A 52 7.50 2.54 4.06
CA MET A 52 8.72 1.99 4.64
C MET A 52 8.79 0.46 4.50
N ALA A 53 7.67 -0.22 4.66
CA ALA A 53 7.57 -1.67 4.47
C ALA A 53 7.82 -2.05 3.01
N GLY A 54 7.19 -1.35 2.05
CA GLY A 54 7.45 -1.54 0.62
C GLY A 54 8.91 -1.27 0.23
N PHE A 55 9.54 -0.25 0.82
CA PHE A 55 10.97 0.00 0.62
C PHE A 55 11.84 -1.16 1.14
N ARG A 56 11.53 -1.70 2.32
CA ARG A 56 12.21 -2.90 2.85
C ARG A 56 12.03 -4.10 1.90
N GLU A 57 10.81 -4.34 1.43
CA GLU A 57 10.51 -5.45 0.50
C GLU A 57 11.27 -5.29 -0.84
N ALA A 58 11.40 -4.07 -1.36
CA ALA A 58 12.18 -3.79 -2.57
C ALA A 58 13.69 -4.04 -2.42
N LEU A 59 14.20 -4.04 -1.18
CA LEU A 59 15.60 -4.29 -0.86
C LEU A 59 15.86 -5.71 -0.36
N GLU A 60 14.85 -6.57 -0.30
CA GLU A 60 15.06 -7.93 0.16
C GLU A 60 16.03 -8.69 -0.76
N GLY A 61 17.04 -9.33 -0.16
CA GLY A 61 18.08 -10.07 -0.88
C GLY A 61 19.22 -9.21 -1.44
N VAL A 62 19.18 -7.89 -1.24
CA VAL A 62 20.29 -7.00 -1.62
C VAL A 62 21.50 -7.23 -0.72
N SER A 63 22.67 -7.36 -1.31
CA SER A 63 23.90 -7.57 -0.55
C SER A 63 24.30 -6.30 0.22
N PRO A 64 24.91 -6.40 1.42
CA PRO A 64 25.39 -5.24 2.15
C PRO A 64 26.35 -4.35 1.35
N SER A 65 27.13 -4.94 0.44
CA SER A 65 28.04 -4.21 -0.47
C SER A 65 27.32 -3.31 -1.49
N GLU A 66 26.04 -3.57 -1.76
CA GLU A 66 25.24 -2.78 -2.69
C GLU A 66 24.50 -1.61 -2.01
N LEU A 67 24.54 -1.49 -0.66
CA LEU A 67 23.83 -0.47 0.11
C LEU A 67 24.53 0.91 0.07
N THR A 68 24.84 1.38 -1.13
CA THR A 68 25.20 2.78 -1.43
C THR A 68 23.97 3.51 -1.96
N PRO A 69 23.91 4.86 -1.97
CA PRO A 69 22.74 5.57 -2.53
C PRO A 69 22.41 5.15 -3.97
N ALA A 70 23.43 4.97 -4.81
CA ALA A 70 23.25 4.51 -6.19
C ALA A 70 22.86 3.03 -6.27
N GLY A 71 23.47 2.18 -5.45
CA GLY A 71 23.17 0.75 -5.41
C GLY A 71 21.76 0.45 -4.89
N THR A 72 21.31 1.15 -3.84
CA THR A 72 19.94 1.10 -3.32
C THR A 72 18.93 1.51 -4.40
N ALA A 73 19.15 2.64 -5.08
CA ALA A 73 18.27 3.07 -6.16
C ALA A 73 18.23 2.06 -7.34
N ALA A 74 19.37 1.44 -7.66
CA ALA A 74 19.44 0.42 -8.69
C ALA A 74 18.74 -0.87 -8.25
N ALA A 75 18.88 -1.28 -6.98
CA ALA A 75 18.21 -2.45 -6.43
C ALA A 75 16.69 -2.29 -6.45
N VAL A 76 16.16 -1.16 -5.98
CA VAL A 76 14.72 -0.85 -6.01
C VAL A 76 14.16 -0.92 -7.44
N LYS A 77 14.90 -0.45 -8.44
CA LYS A 77 14.49 -0.52 -9.85
C LYS A 77 14.53 -1.94 -10.44
N ARG A 78 15.42 -2.80 -9.93
CA ARG A 78 15.54 -4.20 -10.36
C ARG A 78 14.61 -5.14 -9.62
N ALA A 79 14.05 -4.72 -8.48
CA ALA A 79 13.15 -5.53 -7.69
C ALA A 79 12.00 -6.05 -8.56
N PRO A 80 11.66 -7.36 -8.44
CA PRO A 80 10.50 -7.91 -9.11
C PRO A 80 9.23 -7.30 -8.51
N GLU A 81 8.10 -7.50 -9.20
CA GLU A 81 6.79 -7.17 -8.64
C GLU A 81 6.50 -8.03 -7.41
N ARG A 82 5.93 -7.41 -6.37
CA ARG A 82 5.65 -8.02 -5.07
C ARG A 82 4.36 -7.47 -4.47
N ASP A 83 3.82 -8.14 -3.48
CA ASP A 83 2.70 -7.61 -2.70
C ASP A 83 3.14 -6.38 -1.91
N LEU A 84 2.34 -5.32 -1.95
CA LEU A 84 2.57 -4.10 -1.20
C LEU A 84 2.05 -4.29 0.25
N PRO A 85 2.92 -4.22 1.28
CA PRO A 85 2.46 -4.37 2.65
C PRO A 85 1.44 -3.30 3.05
N ALA A 86 0.37 -3.74 3.69
CA ALA A 86 -0.83 -2.98 4.03
C ALA A 86 -1.48 -2.31 2.80
N GLY A 87 -1.33 -2.93 1.62
CA GLY A 87 -1.89 -2.46 0.35
C GLY A 87 -3.26 -3.06 0.01
N GLY A 88 -3.77 -4.02 0.78
CA GLY A 88 -5.10 -4.60 0.53
C GLY A 88 -5.15 -5.43 -0.76
N GLY A 89 -4.09 -6.20 -1.02
CA GLY A 89 -3.91 -6.99 -2.24
C GLY A 89 -3.28 -6.23 -3.41
N ILE A 90 -2.91 -4.97 -3.21
CA ILE A 90 -2.17 -4.20 -4.23
C ILE A 90 -0.75 -4.77 -4.39
N GLN A 91 -0.30 -4.87 -5.65
CA GLN A 91 1.08 -5.21 -6.00
C GLN A 91 1.86 -3.97 -6.42
N PHE A 92 3.18 -4.02 -6.19
CA PHE A 92 4.08 -2.91 -6.51
C PHE A 92 5.37 -3.37 -7.19
N ARG A 93 5.90 -2.49 -8.03
CA ARG A 93 7.21 -2.56 -8.64
C ARG A 93 7.74 -1.16 -8.96
N CYS A 94 8.92 -0.83 -8.45
CA CYS A 94 9.49 0.53 -8.53
C CYS A 94 10.51 0.72 -9.67
N ASN A 95 10.18 0.31 -10.91
CA ASN A 95 11.09 0.44 -12.07
C ASN A 95 10.77 1.62 -12.99
N GLY A 96 9.82 2.49 -12.61
CA GLY A 96 9.39 3.65 -13.37
C GLY A 96 8.46 3.34 -14.55
N LYS A 97 7.93 2.12 -14.64
CA LYS A 97 7.04 1.69 -15.72
C LYS A 97 5.57 1.60 -15.30
N ALA A 98 5.24 1.77 -14.02
CA ALA A 98 3.86 1.68 -13.54
C ALA A 98 2.95 2.72 -14.20
N ASN A 99 3.40 3.99 -14.26
CA ASN A 99 2.73 5.09 -14.93
C ASN A 99 3.76 5.96 -15.69
N PRO A 100 3.70 6.03 -17.04
CA PRO A 100 4.65 6.81 -17.83
C PRO A 100 4.67 8.32 -17.50
N ALA A 101 3.54 8.88 -17.04
CA ALA A 101 3.46 10.28 -16.64
C ALA A 101 4.02 10.53 -15.24
N LEU A 102 4.14 9.48 -14.41
CA LEU A 102 4.63 9.55 -13.03
C LEU A 102 5.69 8.46 -12.80
N PRO A 103 6.95 8.64 -13.24
CA PRO A 103 7.99 7.63 -13.14
C PRO A 103 8.36 7.23 -11.71
N ALA A 104 7.93 7.99 -10.71
CA ALA A 104 8.11 7.65 -9.30
C ALA A 104 7.01 6.71 -8.75
N SER A 105 5.91 6.51 -9.49
CA SER A 105 4.85 5.59 -9.10
C SER A 105 5.36 4.15 -9.17
N CYS A 106 5.22 3.43 -8.06
CA CYS A 106 5.53 2.00 -7.97
C CYS A 106 4.31 1.09 -8.12
N VAL A 107 3.11 1.66 -8.14
CA VAL A 107 1.84 0.91 -8.19
C VAL A 107 1.12 1.25 -9.48
N ARG A 108 0.50 0.24 -10.09
CA ARG A 108 -0.44 0.42 -11.19
C ARG A 108 -1.82 -0.06 -10.76
N GLY A 109 -2.81 0.81 -10.92
CA GLY A 109 -4.16 0.62 -10.37
C GLY A 109 -4.33 1.37 -9.05
N GLY A 110 -5.36 1.03 -8.31
CA GLY A 110 -5.66 1.60 -7.00
C GLY A 110 -6.56 0.68 -6.19
N LEU A 111 -6.74 1.02 -4.92
CA LEU A 111 -7.62 0.28 -4.03
C LEU A 111 -8.99 0.96 -4.01
N SER A 112 -10.06 0.17 -4.05
CA SER A 112 -11.41 0.65 -3.78
C SER A 112 -11.99 0.01 -2.54
N THR A 113 -13.05 0.62 -2.01
CA THR A 113 -13.93 0.00 -1.02
C THR A 113 -15.39 0.22 -1.36
N THR A 114 -16.24 -0.71 -0.95
CA THR A 114 -17.68 -0.52 -0.87
C THR A 114 -18.07 0.06 0.48
N LEU A 115 -19.03 1.00 0.50
CA LEU A 115 -19.56 1.60 1.72
C LEU A 115 -20.83 0.89 2.20
N ASP A 116 -21.01 0.83 3.52
CA ASP A 116 -22.29 0.50 4.15
C ASP A 116 -23.23 1.74 4.24
N ASP A 117 -24.40 1.55 4.84
CA ASP A 117 -25.41 2.60 5.05
C ASP A 117 -24.94 3.73 6.00
N LYS A 118 -23.85 3.52 6.73
CA LYS A 118 -23.19 4.51 7.60
C LYS A 118 -21.99 5.16 6.93
N GLY A 119 -21.70 4.82 5.66
CA GLY A 119 -20.53 5.31 4.94
C GLY A 119 -19.22 4.70 5.42
N GLN A 120 -19.24 3.55 6.09
CA GLN A 120 -18.04 2.84 6.53
C GLN A 120 -17.55 1.87 5.44
N PRO A 121 -16.23 1.73 5.24
CA PRO A 121 -15.66 0.72 4.37
C PRO A 121 -16.04 -0.71 4.81
N THR A 122 -16.30 -1.59 3.84
CA THR A 122 -16.67 -3.00 4.11
C THR A 122 -15.73 -3.99 3.43
N THR A 123 -15.57 -3.87 2.10
CA THR A 123 -14.75 -4.79 1.29
C THR A 123 -13.77 -3.99 0.46
N TYR A 124 -12.48 -4.30 0.59
CA TYR A 124 -11.42 -3.67 -0.18
C TYR A 124 -11.06 -4.50 -1.41
N THR A 125 -10.95 -3.87 -2.58
CA THR A 125 -10.65 -4.55 -3.85
C THR A 125 -9.61 -3.76 -4.66
N PRO A 126 -8.50 -4.38 -5.09
CA PRO A 126 -7.64 -3.81 -6.11
C PRO A 126 -8.36 -3.62 -7.45
N LEU A 127 -8.29 -2.43 -8.03
CA LEU A 127 -8.84 -2.09 -9.33
C LEU A 127 -7.76 -1.61 -10.29
N GLY A 128 -7.86 -2.01 -11.57
CA GLY A 128 -6.92 -1.59 -12.61
C GLY A 128 -5.49 -2.12 -12.43
N GLN A 129 -5.29 -3.09 -11.52
CA GLN A 129 -4.02 -3.75 -11.33
C GLN A 129 -3.70 -4.67 -12.50
N THR A 130 -2.56 -4.41 -13.13
CA THR A 130 -1.98 -5.23 -14.19
C THR A 130 -0.47 -5.24 -13.98
N ALA A 131 0.18 -6.34 -14.35
CA ALA A 131 1.60 -6.51 -14.13
C ALA A 131 2.42 -5.34 -14.70
N ILE A 132 3.35 -4.83 -13.89
CA ILE A 132 4.30 -3.80 -14.31
C ILE A 132 5.44 -4.48 -15.07
N PRO A 133 5.61 -4.20 -16.38
CA PRO A 133 6.58 -4.90 -17.21
C PRO A 133 8.01 -4.63 -16.75
N ASP A 134 8.92 -5.54 -17.10
CA ASP A 134 10.37 -5.38 -16.92
C ASP A 134 10.90 -4.13 -17.62
#